data_AF-A0A925SB44-F1
#
_entry.id   AF-A0A925SB44-F1
#
_cell.length_a   1.000
_cell.length_b   1.000
_cell.length_c   1.000
_cell.angle_alpha   90.00
_cell.angle_beta   90.00
_cell.angle_gamma   90.00
#
_symmetry.space_group_name_H-M   'P 1'
#
loop_
_entity.id
_entity.type
_entity.pdbx_description
1 polymer ?
#
loop_
_entity_poly.entity_id
_entity_poly.type
_entity_poly.pdbx_seq_one_letter_code
_entity_poly.pdbx_strand_id
1 'polypeptide(L)'
;MKTSLKSFLILVALLIFRSASAQQLIQSDVQRVIAQAAARAEKISPNSLIAVVDREGFVLGVWDVNGGAPTEKEIGEAISKAGTAAFLSSNENAFTTRTAGFIIQQNFPPGVRNKPPGPLVGVGFSQLAFSDVNRYKGPGSIPGGLSVRVPATSMNGSPGGVPLYKDGFLVGGVGVVGGGREGFLPGFDPDEDVALSGQLGFKPRQAILGSRVLIDGIRIPYVRNSTVPPALAIFGSIGNGVPPYTVIGSPPPFPWPVAVLGGVFGELRQLIINDPIPGTINGQARLTAAEVTDIIAKAAARSRITRAGIRPPGVTPARVWISVVNNPTQDGVGPTVLGTFRTPDATIFSWDLAVQKARTAVFFSNNERAFSTRTVGFLAQSNFPPGIVNTPPGPFNFVQELASFELAPGVGLNPNFPNGMTIFPGGFPLYRNGVMIGAIGVSGDGIDQDDIIAASGTVDFLPPPAIKADRMGYRGARLPYAKFPRNPVLQ
;
A
#
# COMPACT_ATOMS: atom_id res chain seq x y z
N MET A 1 -35.02 -22.01 -17.70
CA MET A 1 -34.04 -22.31 -16.62
C MET A 1 -33.76 -21.03 -15.84
N LYS A 2 -34.28 -20.90 -14.62
CA LYS A 2 -33.95 -19.78 -13.71
C LYS A 2 -32.77 -20.20 -12.83
N THR A 3 -31.54 -20.00 -13.30
CA THR A 3 -30.38 -20.04 -12.41
C THR A 3 -30.50 -18.87 -11.43
N SER A 4 -30.54 -19.16 -10.12
CA SER A 4 -30.63 -18.09 -9.12
C SER A 4 -29.39 -17.20 -9.17
N LEU A 5 -29.52 -15.90 -8.86
CA LEU A 5 -28.39 -14.97 -8.79
C LEU A 5 -27.26 -15.49 -7.89
N LYS A 6 -27.60 -16.21 -6.80
CA LYS A 6 -26.64 -16.90 -5.94
C LYS A 6 -25.87 -18.01 -6.67
N SER A 7 -26.56 -18.84 -7.45
CA SER A 7 -25.94 -19.92 -8.24
C SER A 7 -25.02 -19.37 -9.32
N PHE A 8 -25.38 -18.24 -9.95
CA PHE A 8 -24.54 -17.54 -10.90
C PHE A 8 -23.30 -16.93 -10.24
N LEU A 9 -23.47 -16.26 -9.08
CA LEU A 9 -22.35 -15.71 -8.30
C LEU A 9 -21.38 -16.79 -7.82
N ILE A 10 -21.87 -17.95 -7.39
CA ILE A 10 -21.04 -19.10 -7.00
C ILE A 10 -20.24 -19.63 -8.19
N LEU A 11 -20.87 -19.77 -9.36
CA LEU A 11 -20.19 -20.21 -10.58
C LEU A 11 -19.12 -19.22 -11.05
N VAL A 12 -19.41 -17.92 -10.99
CA VAL A 12 -18.45 -16.85 -11.29
C VAL A 12 -17.30 -16.87 -10.29
N ALA A 13 -17.56 -17.03 -9.00
CA ALA A 13 -16.52 -17.15 -7.97
C ALA A 13 -15.62 -18.38 -8.21
N LEU A 14 -16.19 -19.53 -8.57
CA LEU A 14 -15.45 -20.76 -8.92
C LEU A 14 -14.57 -20.60 -10.16
N LEU A 15 -15.07 -19.91 -11.20
CA LEU A 15 -14.30 -19.63 -12.41
C LEU A 15 -13.15 -18.65 -12.14
N ILE A 16 -13.40 -17.58 -11.37
CA ILE A 16 -12.37 -16.62 -10.94
C ILE A 16 -11.30 -17.33 -10.11
N PHE A 17 -11.68 -18.25 -9.22
CA PHE A 17 -10.74 -18.97 -8.36
C PHE A 17 -9.81 -19.90 -9.16
N ARG A 18 -10.35 -20.63 -10.15
CA ARG A 18 -9.53 -21.46 -11.06
C ARG A 18 -8.59 -20.65 -11.94
N SER A 19 -9.01 -19.48 -12.41
CA SER A 19 -8.15 -18.55 -13.16
C SER A 19 -7.04 -17.99 -12.26
N ALA A 20 -7.35 -17.64 -11.01
CA ALA A 20 -6.38 -17.11 -10.06
C ALA A 20 -5.30 -18.14 -9.68
N SER A 21 -5.65 -19.42 -9.48
CA SER A 21 -4.65 -20.47 -9.20
C SER A 21 -3.73 -20.77 -10.40
N ALA A 22 -4.24 -20.66 -11.63
CA ALA A 22 -3.43 -20.83 -12.84
C ALA A 22 -2.46 -19.67 -13.09
N GLN A 23 -2.72 -18.52 -12.45
CA GLN A 23 -1.96 -17.26 -12.60
C GLN A 23 -0.97 -17.02 -11.45
N GLN A 24 -0.57 -18.06 -10.70
CA GLN A 24 0.45 -17.93 -9.66
C GLN A 24 1.84 -18.34 -10.16
N LEU A 25 2.87 -17.88 -9.43
CA LEU A 25 4.23 -18.37 -9.62
C LEU A 25 4.32 -19.80 -9.09
N ILE A 26 4.69 -20.76 -9.94
CA ILE A 26 5.05 -22.09 -9.48
C ILE A 26 6.54 -22.15 -9.14
N GLN A 27 6.99 -23.20 -8.45
CA GLN A 27 8.39 -23.29 -7.99
C GLN A 27 9.40 -23.14 -9.14
N SER A 28 9.13 -23.72 -10.31
CA SER A 28 10.01 -23.58 -11.48
C SER A 28 10.06 -22.15 -12.04
N ASP A 29 8.99 -21.37 -11.88
CA ASP A 29 8.99 -19.95 -12.25
C ASP A 29 9.96 -19.18 -11.33
N VAL A 30 9.89 -19.43 -10.02
CA VAL A 30 10.76 -18.79 -9.02
C VAL A 30 12.22 -19.17 -9.23
N GLN A 31 12.50 -20.46 -9.50
CA GLN A 31 13.84 -20.92 -9.86
C GLN A 31 14.38 -20.21 -11.10
N ARG A 32 13.54 -20.02 -12.13
CA ARG A 32 13.93 -19.31 -13.36
C ARG A 32 14.25 -17.83 -13.08
N VAL A 33 13.40 -17.14 -12.33
CA VAL A 33 13.62 -15.73 -11.95
C VAL A 33 14.95 -15.59 -11.20
N ILE A 34 15.20 -16.44 -10.21
CA ILE A 34 16.44 -16.42 -9.42
C ILE A 34 17.65 -16.75 -10.30
N ALA A 35 17.59 -17.80 -11.13
CA ALA A 35 18.72 -18.20 -11.99
C ALA A 35 19.11 -17.09 -12.99
N GLN A 36 18.13 -16.41 -13.58
CA GLN A 36 18.39 -15.29 -14.50
C GLN A 36 18.99 -14.09 -13.78
N ALA A 37 18.48 -13.75 -12.59
CA ALA A 37 19.03 -12.67 -11.77
C ALA A 37 20.47 -13.01 -11.30
N ALA A 38 20.69 -14.19 -10.74
CA ALA A 38 22.00 -14.65 -10.27
C ALA A 38 23.06 -14.67 -11.39
N ALA A 39 22.70 -15.15 -12.59
CA ALA A 39 23.60 -15.13 -13.74
C ALA A 39 24.01 -13.71 -14.17
N ARG A 40 23.10 -12.73 -14.03
CA ARG A 40 23.45 -11.32 -14.27
C ARG A 40 24.30 -10.77 -13.14
N ALA A 41 23.92 -11.03 -11.89
CA ALA A 41 24.61 -10.57 -10.69
C ALA A 41 26.07 -11.03 -10.66
N GLU A 42 26.36 -12.29 -10.98
CA GLU A 42 27.73 -12.83 -11.05
C GLU A 42 28.67 -11.94 -11.89
N LYS A 43 28.15 -11.29 -12.94
CA LYS A 43 28.96 -10.46 -13.84
C LYS A 43 29.12 -9.01 -13.39
N ILE A 44 28.16 -8.46 -12.65
CA ILE A 44 28.09 -7.01 -12.39
C ILE A 44 27.91 -6.60 -10.93
N SER A 45 27.47 -7.53 -10.08
CA SER A 45 27.15 -7.31 -8.67
C SER A 45 27.18 -8.65 -7.92
N PRO A 46 28.37 -9.28 -7.78
CA PRO A 46 28.48 -10.65 -7.26
C PRO A 46 28.05 -10.79 -5.79
N ASN A 47 27.93 -9.68 -5.05
CA ASN A 47 27.44 -9.64 -3.67
C ASN A 47 25.91 -9.48 -3.57
N SER A 48 25.16 -9.72 -4.65
CA SER A 48 23.71 -9.51 -4.66
C SER A 48 22.96 -10.58 -3.88
N LEU A 49 22.03 -10.11 -3.05
CA LEU A 49 20.92 -10.85 -2.49
C LEU A 49 19.66 -10.64 -3.35
N ILE A 50 18.99 -11.72 -3.71
CA ILE A 50 17.80 -11.71 -4.56
C ILE A 50 16.63 -12.28 -3.77
N ALA A 51 15.50 -11.57 -3.74
CA ALA A 51 14.26 -12.04 -3.13
C ALA A 51 13.14 -12.10 -4.16
N VAL A 52 12.28 -13.10 -4.06
CA VAL A 52 11.05 -13.21 -4.85
C VAL A 52 9.84 -13.25 -3.91
N VAL A 53 8.85 -12.42 -4.19
CA VAL A 53 7.62 -12.31 -3.40
C VAL A 53 6.41 -12.45 -4.33
N ASP A 54 5.36 -13.14 -3.89
CA ASP A 54 4.12 -13.25 -4.67
C ASP A 54 3.21 -12.02 -4.55
N ARG A 55 2.06 -12.03 -5.24
CA ARG A 55 1.08 -10.94 -5.22
C ARG A 55 0.55 -10.60 -3.81
N GLU A 56 0.44 -11.58 -2.91
CA GLU A 56 -0.12 -11.43 -1.57
C GLU A 56 0.97 -11.22 -0.48
N GLY A 57 2.24 -11.21 -0.87
CA GLY A 57 3.37 -10.88 -0.01
C GLY A 57 4.06 -12.10 0.60
N PHE A 58 3.77 -13.32 0.12
CA PHE A 58 4.51 -14.51 0.53
C PHE A 58 5.90 -14.49 -0.09
N VAL A 59 6.91 -14.65 0.76
CA VAL A 59 8.30 -14.79 0.31
C VAL A 59 8.46 -16.18 -0.29
N LEU A 60 8.76 -16.22 -1.58
CA LEU A 60 8.88 -17.47 -2.35
C LEU A 60 10.32 -17.98 -2.42
N GLY A 61 11.29 -17.17 -2.05
CA GLY A 61 12.70 -17.55 -1.98
C GLY A 61 13.60 -16.33 -1.75
N VAL A 62 14.70 -16.55 -1.04
CA VAL A 62 15.81 -15.59 -0.93
C VAL A 62 17.11 -16.31 -1.31
N TRP A 63 17.93 -15.66 -2.13
CA TRP A 63 19.11 -16.25 -2.76
C TRP A 63 20.30 -15.31 -2.68
N ASP A 64 21.39 -15.77 -2.07
CA ASP A 64 22.64 -15.02 -1.98
C ASP A 64 23.60 -15.47 -3.09
N VAL A 65 23.98 -14.56 -3.98
CA VAL A 65 24.88 -14.83 -5.10
C VAL A 65 26.31 -15.07 -4.62
N ASN A 66 26.73 -14.43 -3.52
CA ASN A 66 28.07 -14.60 -2.96
C ASN A 66 28.20 -15.88 -2.12
N GLY A 67 27.07 -16.46 -1.70
CA GLY A 67 27.05 -17.65 -0.87
C GLY A 67 27.53 -17.44 0.57
N GLY A 68 27.44 -16.21 1.09
CA GLY A 68 27.70 -15.84 2.47
C GLY A 68 26.47 -15.98 3.37
N ALA A 69 26.50 -15.24 4.48
CA ALA A 69 25.44 -15.19 5.48
C ALA A 69 24.90 -13.75 5.58
N PRO A 70 23.89 -13.39 4.77
CA PRO A 70 23.34 -12.03 4.78
C PRO A 70 22.67 -11.72 6.11
N THR A 71 22.77 -10.45 6.51
CA THR A 71 22.13 -9.93 7.72
C THR A 71 20.60 -9.88 7.56
N GLU A 72 19.90 -9.85 8.69
CA GLU A 72 18.43 -9.68 8.71
C GLU A 72 17.98 -8.41 7.97
N LYS A 73 18.77 -7.34 8.07
CA LYS A 73 18.50 -6.07 7.38
C LYS A 73 18.58 -6.23 5.86
N GLU A 74 19.63 -6.88 5.35
CA GLU A 74 19.81 -7.10 3.89
C GLU A 74 18.67 -7.99 3.34
N ILE A 75 18.31 -9.04 4.08
CA ILE A 75 17.17 -9.90 3.74
C ILE A 75 15.87 -9.09 3.72
N GLY A 76 15.61 -8.30 4.76
CA GLY A 76 14.45 -7.43 4.86
C GLY A 76 14.37 -6.41 3.73
N GLU A 77 15.49 -5.82 3.33
CA GLU A 77 15.56 -4.86 2.22
C GLU A 77 15.27 -5.53 0.88
N ALA A 78 15.83 -6.71 0.59
CA ALA A 78 15.58 -7.42 -0.66
C ALA A 78 14.10 -7.82 -0.79
N ILE A 79 13.52 -8.34 0.29
CA ILE A 79 12.08 -8.65 0.37
C ILE A 79 11.24 -7.39 0.22
N SER A 80 11.65 -6.29 0.85
CA SER A 80 10.96 -4.99 0.74
C SER A 80 10.96 -4.46 -0.69
N LYS A 81 12.07 -4.58 -1.43
CA LYS A 81 12.14 -4.20 -2.85
C LYS A 81 11.24 -5.09 -3.73
N ALA A 82 11.28 -6.41 -3.53
CA ALA A 82 10.44 -7.36 -4.26
C ALA A 82 8.95 -7.10 -4.01
N GLY A 83 8.60 -7.04 -2.74
CA GLY A 83 7.26 -6.79 -2.25
C GLY A 83 6.74 -5.42 -2.66
N THR A 84 7.61 -4.40 -2.72
CA THR A 84 7.20 -3.07 -3.19
C THR A 84 6.72 -3.10 -4.62
N ALA A 85 7.49 -3.74 -5.51
CA ALA A 85 7.11 -3.85 -6.90
C ALA A 85 5.80 -4.65 -7.07
N ALA A 86 5.62 -5.72 -6.29
CA ALA A 86 4.41 -6.52 -6.27
C ALA A 86 3.19 -5.75 -5.73
N PHE A 87 3.33 -5.03 -4.62
CA PHE A 87 2.21 -4.42 -3.92
C PHE A 87 1.77 -3.09 -4.52
N LEU A 88 2.72 -2.31 -5.05
CA LEU A 88 2.45 -1.03 -5.69
C LEU A 88 1.79 -1.21 -7.08
N SER A 89 2.04 -2.34 -7.73
CA SER A 89 1.51 -2.66 -9.06
C SER A 89 0.08 -3.23 -9.03
N SER A 90 -0.57 -3.23 -10.20
CA SER A 90 -1.90 -3.79 -10.48
C SER A 90 -1.93 -4.40 -11.88
N ASN A 91 -3.03 -5.02 -12.32
CA ASN A 91 -3.11 -5.55 -13.68
C ASN A 91 -3.13 -4.44 -14.77
N GLU A 92 -3.32 -3.18 -14.38
CA GLU A 92 -3.37 -2.04 -15.29
C GLU A 92 -2.21 -1.05 -15.13
N ASN A 93 -1.35 -1.24 -14.11
CA ASN A 93 -0.18 -0.41 -13.86
C ASN A 93 0.97 -1.24 -13.26
N ALA A 94 2.14 -1.15 -13.87
CA ALA A 94 3.38 -1.77 -13.42
C ALA A 94 4.35 -0.70 -12.93
N PHE A 95 4.64 -0.74 -11.63
CA PHE A 95 5.54 0.18 -10.95
C PHE A 95 6.71 -0.58 -10.32
N THR A 96 7.83 0.11 -10.17
CA THR A 96 9.05 -0.41 -9.54
C THR A 96 9.32 0.32 -8.23
N THR A 97 10.34 -0.14 -7.50
CA THR A 97 10.85 0.64 -6.36
C THR A 97 11.40 2.00 -6.80
N ARG A 98 11.91 2.15 -8.03
CA ARG A 98 12.28 3.47 -8.57
C ARG A 98 11.07 4.37 -8.78
N THR A 99 9.95 3.82 -9.26
CA THR A 99 8.69 4.58 -9.32
C THR A 99 8.31 5.07 -7.93
N ALA A 100 8.36 4.19 -6.93
CA ALA A 100 8.10 4.54 -5.54
C ALA A 100 9.05 5.66 -5.07
N GLY A 101 10.37 5.46 -5.20
CA GLY A 101 11.38 6.45 -4.85
C GLY A 101 11.13 7.82 -5.48
N PHE A 102 10.68 7.87 -6.73
CA PHE A 102 10.42 9.13 -7.43
C PHE A 102 9.24 9.92 -6.84
N ILE A 103 8.18 9.26 -6.38
CA ILE A 103 6.93 9.89 -5.92
C ILE A 103 6.86 10.14 -4.41
N ILE A 104 7.88 9.71 -3.66
CA ILE A 104 7.96 9.86 -2.19
C ILE A 104 8.93 10.97 -1.76
N GLN A 105 9.34 11.82 -2.69
CA GLN A 105 10.30 12.90 -2.41
C GLN A 105 9.66 14.12 -1.77
N GLN A 106 10.40 14.79 -0.89
CA GLN A 106 9.97 16.02 -0.21
C GLN A 106 9.67 17.19 -1.17
N ASN A 107 10.20 17.13 -2.39
CA ASN A 107 9.83 18.01 -3.50
C ASN A 107 9.52 17.14 -4.73
N PHE A 108 8.36 17.36 -5.36
CA PHE A 108 7.95 16.63 -6.56
C PHE A 108 7.70 17.56 -7.76
N PRO A 109 8.33 17.30 -8.93
CA PRO A 109 9.28 16.22 -9.19
C PRO A 109 10.63 16.40 -8.48
N PRO A 110 11.39 15.31 -8.25
CA PRO A 110 12.70 15.37 -7.62
C PRO A 110 13.66 16.31 -8.35
N GLY A 111 14.43 17.09 -7.59
CA GLY A 111 15.39 18.07 -8.13
C GLY A 111 14.80 19.45 -8.45
N VAL A 112 13.48 19.62 -8.42
CA VAL A 112 12.83 20.93 -8.60
C VAL A 112 12.56 21.57 -7.24
N ARG A 113 13.13 22.75 -7.00
CA ARG A 113 12.94 23.51 -5.75
C ARG A 113 11.55 24.15 -5.70
N ASN A 114 11.10 24.52 -4.50
CA ASN A 114 9.84 25.23 -4.27
C ASN A 114 8.62 24.48 -4.83
N LYS A 115 8.63 23.15 -4.70
CA LYS A 115 7.50 22.30 -5.06
C LYS A 115 6.90 21.68 -3.82
N PRO A 116 5.59 21.36 -3.84
CA PRO A 116 5.03 20.53 -2.79
C PRO A 116 5.69 19.15 -2.80
N PRO A 117 5.56 18.40 -1.70
CA PRO A 117 6.00 17.02 -1.62
C PRO A 117 5.24 16.12 -2.59
N GLY A 118 5.85 14.99 -2.92
CA GLY A 118 5.23 13.95 -3.73
C GLY A 118 3.97 13.37 -3.09
N PRO A 119 3.10 12.71 -3.89
CA PRO A 119 1.80 12.25 -3.43
C PRO A 119 1.86 11.22 -2.30
N LEU A 120 2.98 10.50 -2.17
CA LEU A 120 3.15 9.39 -1.22
C LEU A 120 4.36 9.57 -0.29
N VAL A 121 4.82 10.79 -0.04
CA VAL A 121 5.87 11.04 0.95
C VAL A 121 5.52 10.35 2.27
N GLY A 122 6.45 9.53 2.77
CA GLY A 122 6.27 8.74 3.99
C GLY A 122 5.62 7.37 3.78
N VAL A 123 5.33 6.91 2.55
CA VAL A 123 4.77 5.56 2.32
C VAL A 123 5.71 4.44 2.75
N GLY A 124 7.02 4.72 2.88
CA GLY A 124 8.00 3.80 3.47
C GLY A 124 7.64 3.35 4.89
N PHE A 125 6.77 4.08 5.58
CA PHE A 125 6.21 3.75 6.89
C PHE A 125 4.91 2.92 6.82
N SER A 126 4.80 2.08 5.80
CA SER A 126 3.71 1.10 5.63
C SER A 126 4.27 -0.26 5.23
N GLN A 127 3.45 -1.31 5.37
CA GLN A 127 3.89 -2.71 5.33
C GLN A 127 5.01 -3.00 6.34
N LEU A 128 5.01 -2.26 7.46
CA LEU A 128 5.97 -2.45 8.54
C LEU A 128 5.90 -3.90 9.02
N ALA A 129 7.05 -4.50 9.33
CA ALA A 129 7.14 -5.87 9.84
C ALA A 129 6.17 -6.15 11.02
N PHE A 130 5.89 -5.13 11.82
CA PHE A 130 4.98 -5.23 12.95
C PHE A 130 3.49 -5.03 12.65
N SER A 131 3.13 -4.57 11.45
CA SER A 131 1.74 -4.26 11.08
C SER A 131 0.81 -5.42 11.42
N ASP A 132 -0.29 -5.09 12.09
CA ASP A 132 -1.40 -5.99 12.42
C ASP A 132 -2.39 -6.16 11.26
N VAL A 133 -2.22 -5.41 10.16
CA VAL A 133 -3.14 -5.43 9.01
C VAL A 133 -2.55 -6.22 7.85
N ASN A 134 -1.44 -5.74 7.27
CA ASN A 134 -0.80 -6.43 6.15
C ASN A 134 0.70 -6.14 6.11
N ARG A 135 1.46 -7.21 5.92
CA ARG A 135 2.92 -7.25 5.85
C ARG A 135 3.37 -8.38 4.93
N TYR A 136 4.66 -8.40 4.60
CA TYR A 136 5.24 -9.56 3.91
C TYR A 136 5.31 -10.76 4.86
N LYS A 137 5.20 -11.95 4.28
CA LYS A 137 4.84 -13.19 4.96
C LYS A 137 6.00 -14.17 4.83
N GLY A 138 6.64 -14.47 5.95
CA GLY A 138 7.76 -15.41 6.02
C GLY A 138 7.31 -16.86 5.95
N PRO A 139 8.27 -17.80 5.90
CA PRO A 139 8.01 -19.24 5.91
C PRO A 139 7.10 -19.65 7.07
N GLY A 140 6.16 -20.57 6.81
CA GLY A 140 5.15 -21.01 7.78
C GLY A 140 3.88 -20.16 7.84
N SER A 141 3.80 -19.08 7.05
CA SER A 141 2.56 -18.30 6.91
C SER A 141 1.47 -19.10 6.19
N ILE A 142 0.21 -18.87 6.58
CA ILE A 142 -0.98 -19.51 6.04
C ILE A 142 -1.86 -18.45 5.36
N PRO A 143 -2.24 -18.61 4.07
CA PRO A 143 -3.18 -17.72 3.38
C PRO A 143 -4.47 -17.49 4.18
N GLY A 144 -4.82 -16.21 4.38
CA GLY A 144 -6.02 -15.79 5.14
C GLY A 144 -5.97 -16.06 6.65
N GLY A 145 -4.84 -16.53 7.19
CA GLY A 145 -4.68 -16.86 8.59
C GLY A 145 -3.37 -16.35 9.17
N LEU A 146 -2.57 -17.25 9.75
CA LEU A 146 -1.31 -16.92 10.40
C LEU A 146 -0.34 -16.21 9.42
N SER A 147 0.13 -15.02 9.80
CA SER A 147 1.19 -14.31 9.08
C SER A 147 2.46 -14.27 9.94
N VAL A 148 3.46 -15.07 9.55
CA VAL A 148 4.79 -15.03 10.13
C VAL A 148 5.50 -13.77 9.66
N ARG A 149 5.96 -12.95 10.61
CA ARG A 149 6.65 -11.68 10.35
C ARG A 149 7.97 -11.95 9.64
N VAL A 150 8.27 -11.13 8.64
CA VAL A 150 9.63 -10.92 8.14
C VAL A 150 10.18 -9.66 8.81
N PRO A 151 11.23 -9.75 9.65
CA PRO A 151 11.82 -8.57 10.29
C PRO A 151 12.41 -7.57 9.28
N ALA A 152 12.62 -6.33 9.73
CA ALA A 152 13.23 -5.25 8.96
C ALA A 152 12.57 -4.92 7.60
N THR A 153 11.34 -5.37 7.35
CA THR A 153 10.64 -5.06 6.10
C THR A 153 9.72 -3.84 6.18
N SER A 154 9.63 -3.11 5.07
CA SER A 154 8.65 -2.07 4.82
C SER A 154 8.49 -1.80 3.31
N MET A 155 7.76 -0.75 2.93
CA MET A 155 7.81 -0.23 1.56
C MET A 155 9.15 0.46 1.28
N ASN A 156 9.75 0.20 0.12
CA ASN A 156 11.10 0.66 -0.20
C ASN A 156 11.17 1.42 -1.55
N GLY A 157 11.82 2.59 -1.55
CA GLY A 157 11.97 3.46 -2.73
C GLY A 157 13.34 3.38 -3.43
N SER A 158 14.27 2.58 -2.90
CA SER A 158 15.60 2.35 -3.47
C SER A 158 15.48 1.45 -4.71
N PRO A 159 16.15 1.76 -5.84
CA PRO A 159 16.13 0.93 -7.04
C PRO A 159 16.49 -0.55 -6.74
N GLY A 160 15.97 -1.46 -7.57
CA GLY A 160 16.24 -2.90 -7.44
C GLY A 160 15.01 -3.79 -7.31
N GLY A 161 13.78 -3.25 -7.27
CA GLY A 161 12.55 -4.04 -7.28
C GLY A 161 11.74 -3.87 -8.58
N VAL A 162 11.40 -4.97 -9.24
CA VAL A 162 10.55 -4.97 -10.46
C VAL A 162 9.42 -6.00 -10.37
N PRO A 163 8.23 -5.70 -10.93
CA PRO A 163 7.05 -6.58 -10.79
C PRO A 163 7.09 -7.74 -11.79
N LEU A 164 6.53 -8.89 -11.44
CA LEU A 164 6.48 -10.07 -12.29
C LEU A 164 5.07 -10.27 -12.81
N TYR A 165 4.91 -10.46 -14.12
CA TYR A 165 3.63 -10.69 -14.79
C TYR A 165 3.62 -12.01 -15.55
N LYS A 166 2.52 -12.76 -15.45
CA LYS A 166 2.29 -14.01 -16.20
C LYS A 166 0.94 -13.88 -16.90
N ASP A 167 0.92 -14.08 -18.21
CA ASP A 167 -0.29 -13.96 -19.05
C ASP A 167 -1.05 -12.63 -18.88
N GLY A 168 -0.31 -11.55 -18.62
CA GLY A 168 -0.86 -10.21 -18.43
C GLY A 168 -1.36 -9.90 -17.02
N PHE A 169 -1.30 -10.85 -16.08
CA PHE A 169 -1.67 -10.68 -14.68
C PHE A 169 -0.43 -10.47 -13.82
N LEU A 170 -0.50 -9.58 -12.84
CA LEU A 170 0.57 -9.39 -11.86
C LEU A 170 0.60 -10.59 -10.91
N VAL A 171 1.74 -11.26 -10.80
CA VAL A 171 1.90 -12.49 -10.02
C VAL A 171 2.86 -12.36 -8.84
N GLY A 172 3.65 -11.28 -8.80
CA GLY A 172 4.61 -11.04 -7.74
C GLY A 172 5.62 -9.95 -8.08
N GLY A 173 6.80 -10.03 -7.49
CA GLY A 173 7.92 -9.13 -7.73
C GLY A 173 9.25 -9.79 -7.38
N VAL A 174 10.32 -9.31 -8.01
CA VAL A 174 11.71 -9.65 -7.67
C VAL A 174 12.41 -8.40 -7.16
N GLY A 175 13.21 -8.56 -6.11
CA GLY A 175 13.95 -7.50 -5.44
C GLY A 175 15.41 -7.89 -5.29
N VAL A 176 16.32 -6.93 -5.46
CA VAL A 176 17.76 -7.15 -5.40
C VAL A 176 18.41 -6.13 -4.46
N VAL A 177 19.35 -6.62 -3.65
CA VAL A 177 20.23 -5.82 -2.80
C VAL A 177 21.64 -6.32 -3.03
N GLY A 178 22.50 -5.56 -3.69
CA GLY A 178 23.92 -5.91 -3.81
C GLY A 178 24.80 -4.83 -3.24
N GLY A 179 24.93 -3.72 -3.97
CA GLY A 179 25.82 -2.61 -3.60
C GLY A 179 25.33 -1.24 -4.08
N GLY A 180 24.06 -1.14 -4.48
CA GLY A 180 23.41 0.14 -4.77
C GLY A 180 23.38 1.05 -3.55
N ARG A 181 23.27 2.36 -3.78
CA ARG A 181 23.08 3.32 -2.68
C ARG A 181 21.62 3.32 -2.26
N GLU A 182 21.37 3.36 -0.96
CA GLU A 182 20.02 3.50 -0.42
C GLU A 182 19.40 4.86 -0.76
N GLY A 183 18.08 4.87 -0.98
CA GLY A 183 17.28 6.05 -1.33
C GLY A 183 17.03 6.23 -2.82
N PHE A 184 16.35 7.32 -3.17
CA PHE A 184 16.07 7.62 -4.57
C PHE A 184 17.35 8.01 -5.31
N LEU A 185 17.66 7.26 -6.39
CA LEU A 185 18.77 7.55 -7.29
C LEU A 185 18.23 7.93 -8.68
N PRO A 186 18.71 9.02 -9.32
CA PRO A 186 18.23 9.44 -10.62
C PRO A 186 18.83 8.64 -11.80
N GLY A 187 19.94 7.92 -11.57
CA GLY A 187 20.75 7.26 -12.59
C GLY A 187 20.72 5.73 -12.55
N PHE A 188 21.69 5.14 -13.23
CA PHE A 188 21.94 3.69 -13.27
C PHE A 188 22.11 3.12 -11.87
N ASP A 189 21.56 1.92 -11.65
CA ASP A 189 21.77 1.16 -10.41
C ASP A 189 21.95 -0.35 -10.71
N PRO A 190 23.04 -1.02 -10.26
CA PRO A 190 23.27 -2.44 -10.54
C PRO A 190 22.14 -3.37 -10.10
N ASP A 191 21.47 -3.07 -8.98
CA ASP A 191 20.40 -3.90 -8.43
C ASP A 191 19.21 -3.93 -9.40
N GLU A 192 18.92 -2.80 -10.05
CA GLU A 192 17.86 -2.72 -11.07
C GLU A 192 18.17 -3.53 -12.33
N ASP A 193 19.43 -3.58 -12.76
CA ASP A 193 19.85 -4.41 -13.91
C ASP A 193 19.67 -5.90 -13.59
N VAL A 194 20.14 -6.33 -12.42
CA VAL A 194 19.97 -7.71 -11.95
C VAL A 194 18.48 -8.07 -11.83
N ALA A 195 17.65 -7.19 -11.27
CA ALA A 195 16.21 -7.41 -11.14
C ALA A 195 15.52 -7.52 -12.52
N LEU A 196 15.91 -6.70 -13.48
CA LEU A 196 15.41 -6.77 -14.87
C LEU A 196 15.79 -8.08 -15.56
N SER A 197 16.94 -8.68 -15.23
CA SER A 197 17.30 -10.02 -15.71
C SER A 197 16.34 -11.08 -15.15
N GLY A 198 16.02 -11.02 -13.85
CA GLY A 198 15.02 -11.89 -13.24
C GLY A 198 13.61 -11.73 -13.82
N GLN A 199 13.30 -10.58 -14.43
CA GLN A 199 12.01 -10.32 -15.08
C GLN A 199 11.88 -10.96 -16.48
N LEU A 200 12.93 -11.58 -17.03
CA LEU A 200 12.91 -12.13 -18.39
C LEU A 200 11.93 -13.31 -18.55
N GLY A 201 10.83 -13.07 -19.26
CA GLY A 201 9.71 -14.02 -19.38
C GLY A 201 8.51 -13.67 -18.49
N PHE A 202 8.68 -12.68 -17.61
CA PHE A 202 7.66 -12.16 -16.69
C PHE A 202 7.45 -10.65 -16.82
N LYS A 203 7.73 -10.09 -18.00
CA LYS A 203 7.69 -8.64 -18.22
C LYS A 203 6.23 -8.14 -18.25
N PRO A 204 5.92 -7.00 -17.63
CA PRO A 204 4.68 -6.28 -17.92
C PRO A 204 4.59 -5.85 -19.39
N ARG A 205 3.37 -5.67 -19.88
CA ARG A 205 3.13 -5.04 -21.18
C ARG A 205 3.63 -3.59 -21.16
N GLN A 206 4.21 -3.13 -22.27
CA GLN A 206 4.73 -1.76 -22.37
C GLN A 206 3.67 -0.66 -22.12
N ALA A 207 2.40 -0.97 -22.37
CA ALA A 207 1.28 -0.05 -22.19
C ALA A 207 0.95 0.25 -20.72
N ILE A 208 1.34 -0.62 -19.79
CA ILE A 208 1.02 -0.48 -18.36
C ILE A 208 2.23 -0.04 -17.53
N LEU A 209 3.39 0.21 -18.14
CA LEU A 209 4.58 0.66 -17.40
C LEU A 209 4.32 1.99 -16.71
N GLY A 210 4.94 2.21 -15.56
CA GLY A 210 4.88 3.50 -14.85
C GLY A 210 5.30 4.68 -15.73
N SER A 211 6.20 4.47 -16.69
CA SER A 211 6.57 5.46 -17.72
C SER A 211 5.43 5.90 -18.64
N ARG A 212 4.25 5.27 -18.56
CA ARG A 212 3.01 5.67 -19.24
C ARG A 212 2.05 6.46 -18.34
N VAL A 213 2.32 6.51 -17.04
CA VAL A 213 1.48 7.21 -16.05
C VAL A 213 1.98 8.64 -15.85
N LEU A 214 1.03 9.56 -15.67
CA LEU A 214 1.27 10.96 -15.31
C LEU A 214 0.68 11.26 -13.94
N ILE A 215 1.45 11.91 -13.08
CA ILE A 215 0.98 12.50 -11.82
C ILE A 215 1.23 14.00 -11.91
N ASP A 216 0.17 14.81 -11.82
CA ASP A 216 0.25 16.27 -11.99
C ASP A 216 0.96 16.70 -13.29
N GLY A 217 0.77 15.93 -14.37
CA GLY A 217 1.42 16.16 -15.66
C GLY A 217 2.88 15.67 -15.74
N ILE A 218 3.43 15.14 -14.66
CA ILE A 218 4.79 14.59 -14.60
C ILE A 218 4.78 13.10 -14.89
N ARG A 219 5.59 12.68 -15.86
CA ARG A 219 5.83 11.27 -16.16
C ARG A 219 6.69 10.63 -15.08
N ILE A 220 6.23 9.53 -14.52
CA ILE A 220 6.97 8.79 -13.48
C ILE A 220 7.86 7.71 -14.12
N PRO A 221 9.05 7.41 -13.58
CA PRO A 221 9.94 6.41 -14.15
C PRO A 221 9.41 4.99 -13.91
N TYR A 222 9.78 4.06 -14.80
CA TYR A 222 9.72 2.63 -14.52
C TYR A 222 11.10 2.13 -14.10
N VAL A 223 12.07 2.11 -15.02
CA VAL A 223 13.51 1.85 -14.73
C VAL A 223 14.36 2.86 -15.51
N ARG A 224 15.64 3.02 -15.12
CA ARG A 224 16.67 3.74 -15.88
C ARG A 224 17.68 2.80 -16.53
N ASN A 225 17.69 1.54 -16.12
CA ASN A 225 18.58 0.52 -16.65
C ASN A 225 17.96 -0.24 -17.83
N SER A 226 18.83 -0.81 -18.65
CA SER A 226 18.54 -1.95 -19.52
C SER A 226 19.39 -3.11 -19.04
N THR A 227 18.85 -4.34 -19.13
CA THR A 227 19.64 -5.54 -18.83
C THR A 227 20.15 -6.19 -20.10
N VAL A 228 21.35 -6.78 -20.03
CA VAL A 228 21.88 -7.68 -21.05
C VAL A 228 21.46 -9.10 -20.64
N PRO A 229 20.59 -9.79 -21.41
CA PRO A 229 20.16 -11.14 -21.07
C PRO A 229 21.37 -12.06 -20.89
N PRO A 230 21.59 -12.64 -19.69
CA PRO A 230 22.66 -13.60 -19.50
C PRO A 230 22.30 -14.92 -20.21
N ALA A 231 23.32 -15.73 -20.51
CA ALA A 231 23.07 -17.15 -20.79
C ALA A 231 22.35 -17.75 -19.57
N LEU A 232 21.30 -18.55 -19.79
CA LEU A 232 20.54 -19.13 -18.71
C LEU A 232 21.44 -20.10 -17.93
N ALA A 233 21.77 -19.75 -16.69
CA ALA A 233 22.48 -20.64 -15.78
C ALA A 233 21.56 -21.76 -15.29
N ILE A 234 22.13 -22.94 -15.02
CA ILE A 234 21.41 -24.01 -14.33
C ILE A 234 21.07 -23.50 -12.92
N PHE A 235 19.82 -23.63 -12.50
CA PHE A 235 19.43 -23.19 -11.16
C PHE A 235 20.29 -23.88 -10.09
N GLY A 236 20.81 -23.11 -9.14
CA GLY A 236 21.72 -23.61 -8.11
C GLY A 236 23.21 -23.66 -8.51
N SER A 237 23.57 -23.35 -9.76
CA SER A 237 24.99 -23.31 -10.16
C SER A 237 25.72 -22.03 -9.74
N ILE A 238 25.00 -20.99 -9.32
CA ILE A 238 25.53 -19.69 -8.89
C ILE A 238 24.82 -19.31 -7.59
N GLY A 239 25.58 -19.06 -6.53
CA GLY A 239 25.05 -18.67 -5.22
C GLY A 239 24.35 -19.81 -4.46
N ASN A 240 23.74 -19.46 -3.33
CA ASN A 240 23.05 -20.40 -2.42
C ASN A 240 21.71 -19.83 -1.92
N GLY A 241 20.78 -20.72 -1.59
CA GLY A 241 19.53 -20.33 -0.94
C GLY A 241 19.75 -19.89 0.50
N VAL A 242 18.99 -18.91 0.97
CA VAL A 242 19.12 -18.32 2.31
C VAL A 242 18.03 -18.88 3.24
N PRO A 243 18.36 -19.72 4.23
CA PRO A 243 17.39 -20.20 5.21
C PRO A 243 16.80 -19.05 6.05
N PRO A 244 15.53 -19.13 6.48
CA PRO A 244 14.56 -20.21 6.22
C PRO A 244 13.80 -20.07 4.89
N TYR A 245 14.17 -19.12 4.02
CA TYR A 245 13.45 -18.75 2.80
C TYR A 245 13.78 -19.68 1.61
N THR A 246 13.42 -20.95 1.75
CA THR A 246 13.55 -21.95 0.68
C THR A 246 12.73 -21.57 -0.55
N VAL A 247 13.19 -22.00 -1.73
CA VAL A 247 12.48 -21.73 -3.00
C VAL A 247 11.22 -22.57 -3.13
N ILE A 248 10.06 -21.92 -3.15
CA ILE A 248 8.73 -22.53 -3.24
C ILE A 248 7.88 -21.86 -4.34
N GLY A 249 6.79 -22.50 -4.75
CA GLY A 249 5.73 -21.81 -5.49
C GLY A 249 4.83 -20.99 -4.55
N SER A 250 4.03 -20.09 -5.10
CA SER A 250 3.00 -19.39 -4.34
C SER A 250 2.07 -20.39 -3.66
N PRO A 251 1.68 -20.14 -2.39
CA PRO A 251 0.67 -20.94 -1.75
C PRO A 251 -0.70 -20.75 -2.45
N PRO A 252 -1.63 -21.71 -2.34
CA PRO A 252 -2.95 -21.57 -2.93
C PRO A 252 -3.64 -20.26 -2.50
N PRO A 253 -4.37 -19.57 -3.40
CA PRO A 253 -5.05 -18.33 -3.05
C PRO A 253 -6.08 -18.56 -1.95
N PHE A 254 -6.18 -17.62 -1.01
CA PHE A 254 -7.25 -17.67 -0.02
C PHE A 254 -8.59 -17.20 -0.63
N PRO A 255 -9.69 -17.95 -0.49
CA PRO A 255 -11.00 -17.56 -1.02
C PRO A 255 -11.65 -16.52 -0.09
N TRP A 256 -11.25 -15.25 -0.24
CA TRP A 256 -11.86 -14.16 0.52
C TRP A 256 -13.37 -14.09 0.30
N PRO A 257 -14.17 -13.85 1.36
CA PRO A 257 -15.59 -13.60 1.21
C PRO A 257 -15.83 -12.45 0.24
N VAL A 258 -16.79 -12.60 -0.67
CA VAL A 258 -17.14 -11.58 -1.66
C VAL A 258 -18.47 -10.93 -1.30
N ALA A 259 -18.59 -9.64 -1.61
CA ALA A 259 -19.79 -8.86 -1.39
C ALA A 259 -20.04 -7.88 -2.53
N VAL A 260 -21.30 -7.43 -2.65
CA VAL A 260 -21.67 -6.28 -3.50
C VAL A 260 -22.10 -5.15 -2.58
N LEU A 261 -21.24 -4.14 -2.42
CA LEU A 261 -21.50 -2.97 -1.57
C LEU A 261 -21.54 -1.72 -2.45
N GLY A 262 -22.57 -0.90 -2.30
CA GLY A 262 -22.74 0.29 -3.16
C GLY A 262 -22.88 -0.02 -4.66
N GLY A 263 -23.26 -1.26 -4.99
CA GLY A 263 -23.28 -1.76 -6.37
C GLY A 263 -21.90 -2.00 -6.98
N VAL A 264 -20.87 -2.21 -6.15
CA VAL A 264 -19.53 -2.65 -6.55
C VAL A 264 -19.28 -4.04 -5.99
N PHE A 265 -18.90 -4.98 -6.87
CA PHE A 265 -18.41 -6.30 -6.47
C PHE A 265 -17.00 -6.19 -5.91
N GLY A 266 -16.69 -6.88 -4.80
CA GLY A 266 -15.35 -6.88 -4.22
C GLY A 266 -15.18 -7.89 -3.08
N GLU A 267 -14.00 -7.88 -2.48
CA GLU A 267 -13.58 -8.79 -1.41
C GLU A 267 -13.74 -8.13 -0.03
N LEU A 268 -14.23 -8.87 0.96
CA LEU A 268 -14.14 -8.53 2.37
C LEU A 268 -12.84 -9.11 2.93
N ARG A 269 -11.86 -8.22 3.13
CA ARG A 269 -10.52 -8.55 3.62
C ARG A 269 -10.43 -8.48 5.14
N GLN A 270 -11.36 -7.74 5.74
CA GLN A 270 -11.76 -7.85 7.13
C GLN A 270 -13.28 -7.93 7.16
N LEU A 271 -13.83 -8.93 7.87
CA LEU A 271 -15.28 -9.09 8.01
C LEU A 271 -15.91 -7.86 8.67
N ILE A 272 -17.14 -7.56 8.29
CA ILE A 272 -17.90 -6.46 8.88
C ILE A 272 -18.50 -6.91 10.21
N ILE A 273 -18.18 -6.19 11.28
CA ILE A 273 -18.60 -6.48 12.66
C ILE A 273 -19.11 -5.22 13.36
N ASN A 274 -19.80 -5.41 14.49
CA ASN A 274 -20.06 -4.31 15.43
C ASN A 274 -18.75 -3.88 16.11
N ASP A 275 -18.70 -2.65 16.62
CA ASP A 275 -17.67 -2.28 17.58
C ASP A 275 -17.70 -3.26 18.77
N PRO A 276 -16.61 -3.99 19.03
CA PRO A 276 -16.58 -5.02 20.07
C PRO A 276 -16.51 -4.44 21.48
N ILE A 277 -16.19 -3.14 21.63
CA ILE A 277 -16.13 -2.50 22.95
C ILE A 277 -17.58 -2.29 23.44
N PRO A 278 -17.92 -2.68 24.67
CA PRO A 278 -19.27 -2.48 25.20
C PRO A 278 -19.56 -1.00 25.54
N GLY A 279 -20.85 -0.71 25.77
CA GLY A 279 -21.31 0.58 26.26
C GLY A 279 -21.38 1.68 25.19
N THR A 280 -21.33 2.92 25.65
CA THR A 280 -21.49 4.13 24.82
C THR A 280 -20.22 4.98 24.84
N ILE A 281 -20.05 5.81 23.81
CA ILE A 281 -19.04 6.88 23.78
C ILE A 281 -19.76 8.18 24.09
N ASN A 282 -19.52 8.78 25.27
CA ASN A 282 -20.19 10.01 25.72
C ASN A 282 -21.72 10.00 25.50
N GLY A 283 -22.39 8.91 25.87
CA GLY A 283 -23.84 8.72 25.70
C GLY A 283 -24.30 8.36 24.29
N GLN A 284 -23.42 8.30 23.30
CA GLN A 284 -23.73 7.83 21.94
C GLN A 284 -23.44 6.34 21.80
N ALA A 285 -24.30 5.63 21.06
CA ALA A 285 -24.05 4.24 20.70
C ALA A 285 -22.71 4.08 19.94
N ARG A 286 -22.09 2.91 20.02
CA ARG A 286 -20.94 2.58 19.18
C ARG A 286 -21.38 2.17 17.77
N LEU A 287 -20.45 2.08 16.84
CA LEU A 287 -20.75 1.70 15.45
C LEU A 287 -21.28 0.26 15.38
N THR A 288 -22.42 0.08 14.71
CA THR A 288 -22.98 -1.24 14.43
C THR A 288 -22.45 -1.80 13.10
N ALA A 289 -22.53 -3.12 12.92
CA ALA A 289 -22.19 -3.78 11.66
C ALA A 289 -23.01 -3.25 10.47
N ALA A 290 -24.27 -2.86 10.71
CA ALA A 290 -25.13 -2.27 9.69
C ALA A 290 -24.63 -0.88 9.27
N GLU A 291 -24.24 -0.04 10.23
CA GLU A 291 -23.66 1.28 9.95
C GLU A 291 -22.31 1.16 9.24
N VAL A 292 -21.46 0.22 9.68
CA VAL A 292 -20.18 -0.07 9.00
C VAL A 292 -20.43 -0.51 7.55
N THR A 293 -21.41 -1.38 7.32
CA THR A 293 -21.81 -1.81 5.97
C THR A 293 -22.23 -0.63 5.11
N ASP A 294 -23.05 0.28 5.66
CA ASP A 294 -23.57 1.44 4.94
C ASP A 294 -22.46 2.47 4.63
N ILE A 295 -21.57 2.76 5.58
CA ILE A 295 -20.39 3.62 5.38
C ILE A 295 -19.54 3.08 4.22
N ILE A 296 -19.23 1.78 4.23
CA ILE A 296 -18.45 1.13 3.19
C ILE A 296 -19.21 1.14 1.86
N ALA A 297 -20.51 0.88 1.86
CA ALA A 297 -21.34 0.86 0.66
C ALA A 297 -21.42 2.24 -0.01
N LYS A 298 -21.53 3.33 0.74
CA LYS A 298 -21.54 4.69 0.19
C LYS A 298 -20.20 5.08 -0.43
N ALA A 299 -19.10 4.73 0.24
CA ALA A 299 -17.76 4.89 -0.33
C ALA A 299 -17.58 4.04 -1.60
N ALA A 300 -18.00 2.77 -1.60
CA ALA A 300 -17.93 1.90 -2.76
C ALA A 300 -18.79 2.41 -3.93
N ALA A 301 -20.00 2.92 -3.66
CA ALA A 301 -20.84 3.55 -4.67
C ALA A 301 -20.13 4.75 -5.32
N ARG A 302 -19.38 5.53 -4.52
CA ARG A 302 -18.57 6.64 -5.04
C ARG A 302 -17.41 6.17 -5.91
N SER A 303 -16.69 5.11 -5.51
CA SER A 303 -15.53 4.64 -6.28
C SER A 303 -15.93 4.20 -7.69
N ARG A 304 -17.12 3.61 -7.85
CA ARG A 304 -17.70 3.19 -9.14
C ARG A 304 -17.79 4.30 -10.18
N ILE A 305 -18.06 5.54 -9.74
CA ILE A 305 -18.22 6.70 -10.63
C ILE A 305 -17.02 7.64 -10.58
N THR A 306 -16.02 7.35 -9.74
CA THR A 306 -14.83 8.18 -9.60
C THR A 306 -13.77 7.69 -10.59
N ARG A 307 -13.28 8.56 -11.46
CA ARG A 307 -12.16 8.26 -12.37
C ARG A 307 -10.90 7.96 -11.56
N ALA A 308 -10.27 6.82 -11.84
CA ALA A 308 -8.96 6.46 -11.31
C ALA A 308 -7.89 7.54 -11.64
N GLY A 309 -7.03 7.85 -10.67
CA GLY A 309 -5.99 8.87 -10.84
C GLY A 309 -4.81 8.38 -11.69
N ILE A 310 -4.43 7.11 -11.52
CA ILE A 310 -3.21 6.52 -12.11
C ILE A 310 -3.46 5.53 -13.24
N ARG A 311 -4.72 5.16 -13.53
CA ARG A 311 -5.05 4.22 -14.61
C ARG A 311 -5.25 4.97 -15.93
N PRO A 312 -5.16 4.29 -17.09
CA PRO A 312 -5.38 4.92 -18.38
C PRO A 312 -6.63 5.81 -18.40
N PRO A 313 -6.54 7.05 -18.93
CA PRO A 313 -7.66 7.98 -18.97
C PRO A 313 -8.85 7.39 -19.77
N GLY A 314 -10.06 7.52 -19.22
CA GLY A 314 -11.29 6.99 -19.79
C GLY A 314 -12.28 6.52 -18.71
N VAL A 315 -13.00 5.43 -18.99
CA VAL A 315 -14.11 4.87 -18.19
C VAL A 315 -13.68 4.00 -17.00
N THR A 316 -12.41 4.01 -16.58
CA THR A 316 -11.94 3.12 -15.49
C THR A 316 -12.29 3.70 -14.11
N PRO A 317 -13.14 3.02 -13.32
CA PRO A 317 -13.43 3.42 -11.95
C PRO A 317 -12.19 3.29 -11.06
N ALA A 318 -12.11 4.13 -10.04
CA ALA A 318 -11.09 4.06 -9.01
C ALA A 318 -11.17 2.71 -8.28
N ARG A 319 -10.01 2.04 -8.21
CA ARG A 319 -9.80 0.82 -7.45
C ARG A 319 -9.16 1.18 -6.13
N VAL A 320 -9.90 0.91 -5.06
CA VAL A 320 -9.56 1.29 -3.70
C VAL A 320 -9.83 0.17 -2.70
N TRP A 321 -9.19 0.32 -1.56
CA TRP A 321 -9.53 -0.29 -0.28
C TRP A 321 -10.31 0.71 0.56
N ILE A 322 -11.33 0.23 1.26
CA ILE A 322 -12.19 1.03 2.13
C ILE A 322 -12.21 0.33 3.50
N SER A 323 -11.74 1.01 4.54
CA SER A 323 -11.67 0.48 5.90
C SER A 323 -12.39 1.39 6.88
N VAL A 324 -13.10 0.80 7.84
CA VAL A 324 -13.73 1.51 8.96
C VAL A 324 -13.12 1.00 10.26
N VAL A 325 -12.79 1.91 11.18
CA VAL A 325 -12.26 1.58 12.51
C VAL A 325 -13.12 2.23 13.60
N ASN A 326 -13.15 1.64 14.80
CA ASN A 326 -13.86 2.22 15.94
C ASN A 326 -13.10 3.40 16.56
N ASN A 327 -13.74 4.10 17.51
CA ASN A 327 -13.05 4.94 18.47
C ASN A 327 -12.90 4.16 19.81
N PRO A 328 -11.67 3.81 20.22
CA PRO A 328 -11.45 3.05 21.44
C PRO A 328 -11.66 3.85 22.73
N THR A 329 -11.77 5.19 22.65
CA THR A 329 -11.99 6.11 23.78
C THR A 329 -10.90 6.13 24.84
N GLN A 330 -9.81 5.39 24.64
CA GLN A 330 -8.71 5.26 25.58
C GLN A 330 -7.38 5.40 24.83
N ASP A 331 -6.50 6.24 25.37
CA ASP A 331 -5.14 6.40 24.87
C ASP A 331 -4.36 5.10 25.03
N GLY A 332 -3.53 4.80 24.04
CA GLY A 332 -2.71 3.60 24.02
C GLY A 332 -3.46 2.33 23.61
N VAL A 333 -4.71 2.44 23.16
CA VAL A 333 -5.47 1.34 22.57
C VAL A 333 -5.64 1.58 21.08
N GLY A 334 -5.13 0.67 20.26
CA GLY A 334 -5.26 0.75 18.81
C GLY A 334 -6.71 0.62 18.34
N PRO A 335 -7.20 1.50 17.45
CA PRO A 335 -8.54 1.34 16.87
C PRO A 335 -8.68 -0.01 16.17
N THR A 336 -9.76 -0.73 16.49
CA THR A 336 -10.12 -2.02 15.90
C THR A 336 -10.70 -1.81 14.51
N VAL A 337 -10.27 -2.61 13.53
CA VAL A 337 -10.84 -2.62 12.19
C VAL A 337 -12.20 -3.31 12.21
N LEU A 338 -13.26 -2.56 11.94
CA LEU A 338 -14.65 -3.04 11.95
C LEU A 338 -15.09 -3.64 10.62
N GLY A 339 -14.34 -3.37 9.55
CA GLY A 339 -14.56 -3.94 8.22
C GLY A 339 -13.61 -3.34 7.19
N THR A 340 -13.21 -4.16 6.22
CA THR A 340 -12.39 -3.72 5.09
C THR A 340 -12.88 -4.36 3.80
N PHE A 341 -13.26 -3.50 2.85
CA PHE A 341 -13.70 -3.90 1.52
C PHE A 341 -12.69 -3.48 0.46
N ARG A 342 -12.38 -4.40 -0.45
CA ARG A 342 -11.45 -4.19 -1.56
C ARG A 342 -12.19 -4.29 -2.88
N THR A 343 -12.11 -3.23 -3.68
CA THR A 343 -12.59 -3.26 -5.07
C THR A 343 -11.63 -4.06 -5.98
N PRO A 344 -12.10 -4.60 -7.12
CA PRO A 344 -11.29 -5.48 -7.96
C PRO A 344 -10.01 -4.78 -8.45
N ASP A 345 -8.89 -5.50 -8.42
CA ASP A 345 -7.57 -5.03 -8.86
C ASP A 345 -7.01 -3.79 -8.12
N ALA A 346 -7.57 -3.43 -6.96
CA ALA A 346 -6.93 -2.45 -6.08
C ALA A 346 -5.55 -2.95 -5.63
N THR A 347 -4.58 -2.05 -5.63
CA THR A 347 -3.17 -2.28 -5.24
C THR A 347 -3.07 -2.81 -3.80
N ILE A 348 -2.22 -3.81 -3.54
CA ILE A 348 -2.22 -4.53 -2.25
C ILE A 348 -1.64 -3.70 -1.10
N PHE A 349 -0.67 -2.81 -1.37
CA PHE A 349 -0.11 -1.92 -0.32
C PHE A 349 -1.19 -1.05 0.35
N SER A 350 -2.24 -0.73 -0.42
CA SER A 350 -3.32 0.15 0.00
C SER A 350 -4.20 -0.43 1.12
N TRP A 351 -4.14 -1.74 1.41
CA TRP A 351 -4.86 -2.31 2.55
C TRP A 351 -4.40 -1.70 3.88
N ASP A 352 -3.09 -1.81 4.14
CA ASP A 352 -2.48 -1.30 5.37
C ASP A 352 -2.71 0.22 5.47
N LEU A 353 -2.51 0.93 4.36
CA LEU A 353 -2.71 2.37 4.29
C LEU A 353 -4.15 2.81 4.54
N ALA A 354 -5.16 2.10 4.03
CA ALA A 354 -6.56 2.45 4.29
C ALA A 354 -6.85 2.39 5.80
N VAL A 355 -6.29 1.40 6.51
CA VAL A 355 -6.41 1.32 7.97
C VAL A 355 -5.55 2.39 8.67
N GLN A 356 -4.30 2.62 8.25
CA GLN A 356 -3.47 3.69 8.80
C GLN A 356 -4.17 5.05 8.69
N LYS A 357 -4.79 5.35 7.54
CA LYS A 357 -5.53 6.60 7.33
C LYS A 357 -6.69 6.75 8.31
N ALA A 358 -7.46 5.69 8.53
CA ALA A 358 -8.56 5.69 9.49
C ALA A 358 -8.04 5.89 10.93
N ARG A 359 -6.99 5.17 11.32
CA ARG A 359 -6.36 5.28 12.65
C ARG A 359 -5.74 6.66 12.90
N THR A 360 -5.06 7.23 11.91
CA THR A 360 -4.60 8.63 11.95
C THR A 360 -5.77 9.59 12.18
N ALA A 361 -6.88 9.43 11.46
CA ALA A 361 -8.03 10.31 11.62
C ALA A 361 -8.65 10.24 13.02
N VAL A 362 -8.71 9.04 13.65
CA VAL A 362 -9.11 8.89 15.06
C VAL A 362 -8.15 9.62 15.98
N PHE A 363 -6.84 9.34 15.89
CA PHE A 363 -5.85 9.87 16.83
C PHE A 363 -5.76 11.41 16.82
N PHE A 364 -5.86 12.03 15.65
CA PHE A 364 -5.70 13.49 15.53
C PHE A 364 -6.99 14.29 15.72
N SER A 365 -8.11 13.62 15.95
CA SER A 365 -9.42 14.27 16.09
C SER A 365 -10.02 14.01 17.48
N ASN A 366 -10.94 14.86 17.89
CA ASN A 366 -11.73 14.75 19.13
C ASN A 366 -13.03 15.56 18.98
N ASN A 367 -13.77 15.79 20.06
CA ASN A 367 -15.05 16.51 20.00
C ASN A 367 -14.92 18.04 19.80
N GLU A 368 -13.70 18.58 19.81
CA GLU A 368 -13.37 20.00 19.60
C GLU A 368 -12.64 20.24 18.27
N ARG A 369 -12.14 19.16 17.64
CA ARG A 369 -11.28 19.20 16.45
C ARG A 369 -11.50 17.98 15.57
N ALA A 370 -11.86 18.20 14.31
CA ALA A 370 -12.00 17.17 13.30
C ALA A 370 -10.95 17.37 12.19
N PHE A 371 -9.89 16.56 12.24
CA PHE A 371 -8.79 16.54 11.27
C PHE A 371 -8.92 15.32 10.36
N SER A 372 -8.88 15.56 9.05
CA SER A 372 -8.65 14.48 8.10
C SER A 372 -7.17 14.16 8.01
N THR A 373 -6.80 13.03 7.40
CA THR A 373 -5.38 12.73 7.15
C THR A 373 -4.72 13.78 6.26
N ARG A 374 -5.48 14.44 5.37
CA ARG A 374 -4.97 15.58 4.59
C ARG A 374 -4.57 16.75 5.49
N THR A 375 -5.38 17.06 6.51
CA THR A 375 -5.03 18.08 7.51
C THR A 375 -3.74 17.70 8.22
N VAL A 376 -3.65 16.45 8.69
CA VAL A 376 -2.47 15.95 9.41
C VAL A 376 -1.24 16.06 8.53
N GLY A 377 -1.30 15.62 7.27
CA GLY A 377 -0.19 15.75 6.33
C GLY A 377 0.20 17.16 5.99
N PHE A 378 -0.77 18.08 5.87
CA PHE A 378 -0.47 19.49 5.65
C PHE A 378 0.33 20.09 6.82
N LEU A 379 0.01 19.69 8.06
CA LEU A 379 0.71 20.09 9.28
C LEU A 379 1.98 19.29 9.56
N ALA A 380 2.22 18.18 8.86
CA ALA A 380 3.40 17.33 9.02
C ALA A 380 4.57 17.73 8.10
N GLN A 381 4.42 18.78 7.30
CA GLN A 381 5.46 19.15 6.33
C GLN A 381 6.68 19.80 6.97
N SER A 382 7.85 19.47 6.46
CA SER A 382 9.14 19.99 6.95
C SER A 382 9.34 21.48 6.67
N ASN A 383 8.57 22.05 5.72
CA ASN A 383 8.42 23.49 5.52
C ASN A 383 6.92 23.83 5.59
N PHE A 384 6.56 24.85 6.36
CA PHE A 384 5.17 25.27 6.52
C PHE A 384 4.97 26.79 6.32
N PRO A 385 4.06 27.21 5.42
CA PRO A 385 3.19 26.39 4.59
C PRO A 385 3.95 25.55 3.53
N PRO A 386 3.40 24.39 3.12
CA PRO A 386 4.06 23.52 2.15
C PRO A 386 4.35 24.23 0.83
N GLY A 387 5.55 24.04 0.29
CA GLY A 387 6.02 24.67 -0.96
C GLY A 387 6.76 26.01 -0.79
N ILE A 388 6.85 26.56 0.43
CA ILE A 388 7.64 27.76 0.74
C ILE A 388 8.89 27.34 1.53
N VAL A 389 10.06 27.43 0.90
CA VAL A 389 11.35 27.07 1.53
C VAL A 389 11.74 28.04 2.65
N ASN A 390 12.64 27.60 3.53
CA ASN A 390 13.18 28.37 4.65
C ASN A 390 12.10 28.82 5.65
N THR A 391 11.01 28.06 5.77
CA THR A 391 9.98 28.26 6.79
C THR A 391 10.10 27.18 7.86
N PRO A 392 9.76 27.48 9.13
CA PRO A 392 9.81 26.46 10.16
C PRO A 392 8.83 25.31 9.84
N PRO A 393 9.11 24.08 10.28
CA PRO A 393 8.23 22.95 10.03
C PRO A 393 6.84 23.14 10.64
N GLY A 394 5.88 22.39 10.11
CA GLY A 394 4.56 22.26 10.70
C GLY A 394 4.62 21.49 12.03
N PRO A 395 3.57 21.60 12.87
CA PRO A 395 3.60 21.10 14.24
C PRO A 395 3.59 19.57 14.32
N PHE A 396 3.29 18.85 13.24
CA PHE A 396 3.27 17.39 13.19
C PHE A 396 4.43 16.80 12.39
N ASN A 397 5.43 17.62 12.01
CA ASN A 397 6.61 17.13 11.34
C ASN A 397 7.31 16.07 12.23
N PHE A 398 7.75 14.97 11.62
CA PHE A 398 8.32 13.78 12.27
C PHE A 398 7.35 12.89 13.08
N VAL A 399 6.06 13.23 13.22
CA VAL A 399 5.15 12.38 14.00
C VAL A 399 4.90 11.03 13.31
N GLN A 400 4.94 10.98 11.98
CA GLN A 400 4.81 9.71 11.25
C GLN A 400 5.94 8.74 11.59
N GLU A 401 7.16 9.24 11.58
CA GLU A 401 8.38 8.52 11.92
C GLU A 401 8.29 8.00 13.36
N LEU A 402 7.96 8.87 14.31
CA LEU A 402 7.81 8.49 15.72
C LEU A 402 6.75 7.41 15.94
N ALA A 403 5.67 7.42 15.16
CA ALA A 403 4.62 6.40 15.22
C ALA A 403 5.00 5.08 14.51
N SER A 404 6.10 5.06 13.75
CA SER A 404 6.48 3.94 12.86
C SER A 404 7.78 3.25 13.29
N PHE A 405 8.46 3.77 14.31
CA PHE A 405 9.63 3.18 14.94
C PHE A 405 9.35 2.80 16.39
N GLU A 406 10.18 1.93 16.96
CA GLU A 406 10.23 1.78 18.42
C GLU A 406 10.65 3.12 19.03
N LEU A 407 9.88 3.61 20.00
CA LEU A 407 10.07 4.95 20.58
C LEU A 407 11.42 5.07 21.31
N ALA A 408 11.93 3.94 21.82
CA ALA A 408 13.27 3.71 22.35
C ALA A 408 13.48 2.20 22.58
N PRO A 409 14.72 1.69 22.71
CA PRO A 409 14.98 0.32 23.10
C PRO A 409 14.20 -0.04 24.38
N GLY A 410 13.33 -1.05 24.31
CA GLY A 410 12.51 -1.50 25.45
C GLY A 410 11.23 -0.69 25.73
N VAL A 411 10.98 0.43 25.04
CA VAL A 411 9.72 1.21 25.17
C VAL A 411 8.61 0.65 24.26
N GLY A 412 8.98 -0.16 23.26
CA GLY A 412 8.05 -0.80 22.34
C GLY A 412 7.45 0.17 21.32
N LEU A 413 6.54 -0.37 20.50
CA LEU A 413 5.82 0.38 19.47
C LEU A 413 4.69 1.19 20.08
N ASN A 414 4.32 2.31 19.45
CA ASN A 414 3.16 3.09 19.88
C ASN A 414 1.87 2.27 19.69
N PRO A 415 1.16 1.87 20.77
CA PRO A 415 0.03 0.97 20.67
C PRO A 415 -1.22 1.63 20.07
N ASN A 416 -1.25 2.97 19.93
CA ASN A 416 -2.27 3.67 19.15
C ASN A 416 -2.17 3.38 17.64
N PHE A 417 -0.98 2.97 17.19
CA PHE A 417 -0.64 2.74 15.77
C PHE A 417 -0.07 1.33 15.57
N PRO A 418 -0.85 0.25 15.76
CA PRO A 418 -0.35 -1.12 15.66
C PRO A 418 0.05 -1.51 14.22
N ASN A 419 -0.21 -0.65 13.24
CA ASN A 419 0.37 -0.73 11.90
C ASN A 419 1.08 0.55 11.43
N GLY A 420 1.50 1.42 12.35
CA GLY A 420 2.03 2.74 12.02
C GLY A 420 0.94 3.74 11.64
N MET A 421 1.36 4.90 11.13
CA MET A 421 0.45 5.95 10.68
C MET A 421 0.85 6.45 9.29
N THR A 422 -0.09 7.11 8.62
CA THR A 422 0.18 7.85 7.38
C THR A 422 -0.35 9.27 7.43
N ILE A 423 0.29 10.12 6.65
CA ILE A 423 0.01 11.55 6.50
C ILE A 423 -0.59 11.92 5.15
N PHE A 424 -0.78 10.97 4.22
CA PHE A 424 -1.42 11.31 2.94
C PHE A 424 -2.96 11.23 3.00
N PRO A 425 -3.66 11.97 2.11
CA PRO A 425 -5.13 12.13 2.12
C PRO A 425 -5.92 10.82 2.03
N GLY A 426 -7.18 10.83 2.46
CA GLY A 426 -8.11 9.70 2.38
C GLY A 426 -8.66 9.16 3.71
N GLY A 427 -8.34 9.75 4.86
CA GLY A 427 -8.90 9.36 6.17
C GLY A 427 -9.75 10.46 6.79
N PHE A 428 -10.94 10.10 7.29
CA PHE A 428 -11.90 11.04 7.87
C PHE A 428 -12.53 10.50 9.17
N PRO A 429 -12.61 11.32 10.23
CA PRO A 429 -13.30 10.94 11.46
C PRO A 429 -14.83 10.92 11.25
N LEU A 430 -15.51 10.02 11.98
CA LEU A 430 -16.96 9.83 11.97
C LEU A 430 -17.55 10.34 13.29
N TYR A 431 -18.57 11.19 13.21
CA TYR A 431 -19.23 11.80 14.36
C TYR A 431 -20.73 11.51 14.38
N ARG A 432 -21.27 11.26 15.57
CA ARG A 432 -22.71 11.22 15.82
C ARG A 432 -23.03 12.23 16.91
N ASN A 433 -23.93 13.17 16.62
CA ASN A 433 -24.36 14.21 17.58
C ASN A 433 -23.17 14.94 18.25
N GLY A 434 -22.13 15.25 17.47
CA GLY A 434 -20.92 15.93 17.96
C GLY A 434 -19.90 15.05 18.69
N VAL A 435 -20.18 13.75 18.86
CA VAL A 435 -19.25 12.79 19.48
C VAL A 435 -18.56 11.96 18.41
N MET A 436 -17.24 11.85 18.45
CA MET A 436 -16.50 10.96 17.56
C MET A 436 -16.75 9.48 17.93
N ILE A 437 -17.16 8.68 16.95
CA ILE A 437 -17.49 7.26 17.12
C ILE A 437 -16.59 6.30 16.31
N GLY A 438 -15.71 6.83 15.46
CA GLY A 438 -14.76 6.05 14.66
C GLY A 438 -14.17 6.86 13.52
N ALA A 439 -13.66 6.17 12.52
CA ALA A 439 -13.17 6.79 11.28
C ALA A 439 -13.29 5.85 10.08
N ILE A 440 -13.31 6.45 8.88
CA ILE A 440 -13.12 5.76 7.61
C ILE A 440 -11.75 6.12 7.02
N GLY A 441 -11.13 5.17 6.34
CA GLY A 441 -9.94 5.40 5.52
C GLY A 441 -10.02 4.69 4.18
N VAL A 442 -9.57 5.37 3.13
CA VAL A 442 -9.59 4.89 1.74
C VAL A 442 -8.21 5.03 1.12
N SER A 443 -7.76 4.02 0.38
CA SER A 443 -6.47 4.05 -0.32
C SER A 443 -6.52 3.28 -1.64
N GLY A 444 -5.92 3.82 -2.69
CA GLY A 444 -5.81 3.17 -4.00
C GLY A 444 -5.29 4.10 -5.10
N ASP A 445 -6.10 4.31 -6.13
CA ASP A 445 -5.69 4.93 -7.41
C ASP A 445 -5.39 6.44 -7.40
N GLY A 446 -5.41 7.12 -6.24
CA GLY A 446 -4.97 8.51 -6.14
C GLY A 446 -5.46 9.22 -4.88
N ILE A 447 -4.65 10.14 -4.35
CA ILE A 447 -4.94 10.79 -3.05
C ILE A 447 -6.20 11.67 -3.05
N ASP A 448 -6.52 12.33 -4.17
CA ASP A 448 -7.74 13.13 -4.28
C ASP A 448 -8.96 12.22 -4.54
N GLN A 449 -8.78 11.08 -5.23
CA GLN A 449 -9.80 10.03 -5.35
C GLN A 449 -10.10 9.39 -3.99
N ASP A 450 -9.07 9.10 -3.20
CA ASP A 450 -9.22 8.55 -1.85
C ASP A 450 -10.06 9.50 -0.97
N ASP A 451 -9.78 10.80 -1.03
CA ASP A 451 -10.54 11.81 -0.29
C ASP A 451 -12.02 11.84 -0.66
N ILE A 452 -12.34 11.90 -1.95
CA ILE A 452 -13.74 12.02 -2.38
C ILE A 452 -14.54 10.76 -2.10
N ILE A 453 -13.89 9.59 -2.17
CA ILE A 453 -14.49 8.30 -1.84
C ILE A 453 -14.71 8.17 -0.33
N ALA A 454 -13.69 8.49 0.47
CA ALA A 454 -13.80 8.44 1.93
C ALA A 454 -14.86 9.42 2.46
N ALA A 455 -14.85 10.66 1.98
CA ALA A 455 -15.84 11.67 2.35
C ALA A 455 -17.28 11.26 1.97
N SER A 456 -17.46 10.46 0.93
CA SER A 456 -18.79 9.94 0.58
C SER A 456 -19.29 8.90 1.59
N GLY A 457 -18.38 8.19 2.26
CA GLY A 457 -18.73 7.28 3.35
C GLY A 457 -19.14 7.99 4.66
N THR A 458 -18.80 9.27 4.82
CA THR A 458 -19.06 10.01 6.07
C THR A 458 -20.36 10.81 6.08
N VAL A 459 -21.17 10.76 5.02
CA VAL A 459 -22.33 11.66 4.83
C VAL A 459 -23.34 11.68 5.98
N ASP A 460 -23.51 10.57 6.69
CA ASP A 460 -24.42 10.45 7.84
C ASP A 460 -23.69 10.68 9.20
N PHE A 461 -22.37 10.85 9.15
CA PHE A 461 -21.49 10.93 10.31
C PHE A 461 -20.50 12.10 10.22
N LEU A 462 -20.97 13.23 9.67
CA LEU A 462 -20.12 14.40 9.48
C LEU A 462 -19.78 15.07 10.82
N PRO A 463 -18.55 15.57 11.00
CA PRO A 463 -18.23 16.43 12.13
C PRO A 463 -19.07 17.71 12.13
N PRO A 464 -19.38 18.29 13.30
CA PRO A 464 -19.92 19.65 13.38
C PRO A 464 -19.06 20.63 12.59
N PRO A 465 -19.67 21.52 11.78
CA PRO A 465 -18.90 22.44 10.94
C PRO A 465 -17.89 23.30 11.70
N ALA A 466 -18.19 23.67 12.95
CA ALA A 466 -17.34 24.52 13.78
C ALA A 466 -15.98 23.88 14.15
N ILE A 467 -15.92 22.55 14.25
CA ILE A 467 -14.71 21.84 14.67
C ILE A 467 -13.87 21.33 13.49
N LYS A 468 -14.37 21.48 12.26
CA LYS A 468 -13.66 21.00 11.07
C LYS A 468 -12.38 21.81 10.83
N ALA A 469 -11.32 21.11 10.42
CA ALA A 469 -10.04 21.73 10.10
C ALA A 469 -10.14 22.90 9.11
N ASP A 470 -11.05 22.84 8.12
CA ASP A 470 -11.27 23.91 7.15
C ASP A 470 -11.88 25.19 7.75
N ARG A 471 -12.20 25.22 9.04
CA ARG A 471 -12.56 26.44 9.80
C ARG A 471 -11.42 26.96 10.67
N MET A 472 -10.27 26.30 10.64
CA MET A 472 -9.11 26.62 11.45
C MET A 472 -7.97 27.16 10.57
N GLY A 473 -7.03 27.85 11.21
CA GLY A 473 -5.79 28.30 10.58
C GLY A 473 -4.60 28.02 11.48
N TYR A 474 -3.43 27.82 10.86
CA TYR A 474 -2.15 27.73 11.55
C TYR A 474 -1.16 28.63 10.82
N ARG A 475 -0.49 29.53 11.55
CA ARG A 475 0.47 30.53 10.99
C ARG A 475 -0.07 31.25 9.74
N GLY A 476 -1.32 31.67 9.78
CA GLY A 476 -1.97 32.40 8.68
C GLY A 476 -2.44 31.54 7.49
N ALA A 477 -2.13 30.24 7.46
CA ALA A 477 -2.65 29.32 6.44
C ALA A 477 -3.91 28.60 6.93
N ARG A 478 -4.96 28.62 6.10
CA ARG A 478 -6.19 27.84 6.33
C ARG A 478 -5.90 26.35 6.15
N LEU A 479 -6.33 25.52 7.10
CA LEU A 479 -6.05 24.09 7.03
C LEU A 479 -6.98 23.39 6.00
N PRO A 480 -6.45 22.46 5.18
CA PRO A 480 -7.30 21.68 4.30
C PRO A 480 -8.03 20.58 5.07
N TYR A 481 -9.30 20.34 4.77
CA TYR A 481 -10.05 19.19 5.29
C TYR A 481 -10.27 18.10 4.23
N ALA A 482 -10.62 18.48 3.01
CA ALA A 482 -10.71 17.57 1.87
C ALA A 482 -10.30 18.29 0.59
N LYS A 483 -9.81 17.54 -0.40
CA LYS A 483 -9.63 18.03 -1.76
C LYS A 483 -10.10 16.95 -2.73
N PHE A 484 -10.93 17.37 -3.67
CA PHE A 484 -11.58 16.49 -4.63
C PHE A 484 -11.00 16.71 -6.04
N PRO A 485 -10.96 15.67 -6.91
CA PRO A 485 -10.56 15.84 -8.29
C PRO A 485 -11.48 16.83 -8.99
N ARG A 486 -10.93 17.72 -9.83
CA ARG A 486 -11.71 18.72 -10.59
C ARG A 486 -12.75 18.08 -11.49
N ASN A 487 -12.39 16.98 -12.15
CA ASN A 487 -13.26 16.18 -13.02
C ASN A 487 -13.30 14.74 -12.46
N PRO A 488 -14.13 14.48 -11.43
CA PRO A 488 -14.10 13.21 -10.73
C PRO A 488 -14.89 12.13 -11.47
N VAL A 489 -15.84 12.49 -12.33
CA VAL A 489 -16.76 11.53 -12.97
C VAL A 489 -16.11 10.88 -14.19
N LEU A 490 -16.44 9.61 -14.43
CA LEU A 490 -16.12 8.92 -15.69
C LEU A 490 -16.74 9.70 -16.86
N GLN A 491 -15.93 10.03 -17.87
CA GLN A 491 -16.40 10.68 -19.10
C GLN A 491 -16.90 9.65 -20.10
#